data_AF-A0A1I7JD32-F1
#
_entry.id   AF-A0A1I7JD32-F1
#
_cell.length_a   1.000
_cell.length_b   1.000
_cell.length_c   1.000
_cell.angle_alpha   90.00
_cell.angle_beta   90.00
_cell.angle_gamma   90.00
#
_symmetry.space_group_name_H-M   'P 1'
#
loop_
_entity.id
_entity.type
_entity.pdbx_description
1 polymer ?
#
loop_
_entity_poly.entity_id
_entity_poly.type
_entity_poly.pdbx_seq_one_letter_code
_entity_poly.pdbx_strand_id
1 'polypeptide(L)'
;MSTKTFAGDTGTPQRSARGLARAKLRASRIAADDARDVNSGPRPRGDDGSTARRILVWDLPTRVFHWSLVLAVTVAVATGMVGGDWMEVHGKAGIAITGLLGFRIVWGVAGATHARFRNFAPTPSRLRAYLGGRWQGHGHNPLGALSVFALLSLLAAQAATGLVGTDEIAFTGPLAALVGEELSLRLTGIHQQLAYVLLGFLALHVLAILAYLAVRKNNLVKPMVTGWKEVDGSAAAPGAASGGWPALAAALAVGVLAMVFASGAGLQPGAAPGAFSGSSAPPSAATPAPDGAAVPASTPPATTPAW
;
A
#
# COMPACT_ATOMS: atom_id res chain seq x y z
N MET A 1 -24.23 98.80 -44.48
CA MET A 1 -23.28 99.19 -43.42
C MET A 1 -22.14 98.18 -43.43
N SER A 2 -21.07 98.50 -44.17
CA SER A 2 -19.76 98.99 -43.65
C SER A 2 -18.77 97.83 -43.54
N THR A 3 -17.97 97.55 -44.57
CA THR A 3 -16.66 98.16 -44.94
C THR A 3 -15.45 97.65 -44.14
N LYS A 4 -14.31 97.62 -44.85
CA LYS A 4 -12.89 97.43 -44.44
C LYS A 4 -12.41 95.98 -44.39
N THR A 5 -11.49 95.49 -45.23
CA THR A 5 -10.20 95.99 -45.79
C THR A 5 -9.04 96.03 -44.78
N PHE A 6 -7.98 95.27 -45.09
CA PHE A 6 -6.55 95.65 -45.21
C PHE A 6 -5.50 94.85 -44.39
N ALA A 7 -4.37 94.56 -45.08
CA ALA A 7 -3.02 94.14 -44.66
C ALA A 7 -2.86 92.79 -43.90
N GLY A 8 -1.92 91.89 -44.21
CA GLY A 8 -0.63 92.02 -44.87
C GLY A 8 0.49 92.12 -43.81
N ASP A 9 1.15 91.00 -43.48
CA ASP A 9 2.51 91.04 -42.92
C ASP A 9 3.27 89.72 -43.17
N THR A 10 4.58 89.82 -43.02
CA THR A 10 5.67 89.22 -43.75
C THR A 10 6.51 88.30 -42.84
N GLY A 11 7.24 87.37 -43.46
CA GLY A 11 8.61 87.08 -43.04
C GLY A 11 8.87 86.00 -41.97
N THR A 12 9.53 84.93 -42.45
CA THR A 12 10.72 84.25 -41.88
C THR A 12 10.51 82.79 -41.40
N PRO A 13 11.26 81.80 -41.94
CA PRO A 13 11.05 80.39 -41.66
C PRO A 13 11.78 79.99 -40.36
N GLN A 14 11.05 79.78 -39.27
CA GLN A 14 11.63 79.15 -38.10
C GLN A 14 11.67 77.63 -38.33
N ARG A 15 12.83 77.13 -38.80
CA ARG A 15 13.19 75.72 -38.75
C ARG A 15 13.02 75.22 -37.32
N SER A 16 11.86 74.61 -37.08
CA SER A 16 11.48 74.07 -35.79
C SER A 16 12.51 73.03 -35.32
N ALA A 17 13.00 73.24 -34.10
CA ALA A 17 13.93 72.40 -33.34
C ALA A 17 13.51 70.92 -33.20
N ARG A 18 12.36 70.52 -33.75
CA ARG A 18 11.86 69.14 -33.78
C ARG A 18 12.67 68.19 -34.68
N GLY A 19 13.39 68.71 -35.68
CA GLY A 19 14.23 67.86 -36.56
C GLY A 19 15.49 67.30 -35.89
N LEU A 20 16.17 68.13 -35.10
CA LEU A 20 17.43 67.78 -34.43
C LEU A 20 17.23 66.81 -33.24
N ALA A 21 16.08 66.88 -32.56
CA ALA A 21 15.75 65.98 -31.45
C ALA A 21 15.46 64.54 -31.92
N ARG A 22 14.87 64.35 -33.12
CA ARG A 22 14.57 63.01 -33.67
C ARG A 22 15.81 62.29 -34.22
N ALA A 23 16.81 63.02 -34.71
CA ALA A 23 18.07 62.44 -35.16
C ALA A 23 18.91 61.89 -34.00
N LYS A 24 18.98 62.62 -32.87
CA LYS A 24 19.71 62.17 -31.67
C LYS A 24 19.09 60.93 -30.99
N LEU A 25 17.76 60.76 -31.07
CA LEU A 25 17.07 59.58 -30.52
C LEU A 25 17.19 58.31 -31.38
N ARG A 26 17.50 58.43 -32.68
CA ARG A 26 17.77 57.27 -33.55
C ARG A 26 19.22 56.77 -33.44
N ALA A 27 20.19 57.70 -33.31
CA ALA A 27 21.59 57.33 -33.13
C ALA A 27 21.86 56.63 -31.80
N SER A 28 21.18 57.00 -30.71
CA SER A 28 21.31 56.34 -29.40
C SER A 28 20.66 54.95 -29.34
N ARG A 29 19.75 54.63 -30.27
CA ARG A 29 19.08 53.32 -30.32
C ARG A 29 19.89 52.30 -31.15
N ILE A 30 20.63 52.75 -32.16
CA ILE A 30 21.51 51.89 -32.98
C ILE A 30 22.79 51.49 -32.21
N ALA A 31 23.37 52.40 -31.41
CA ALA A 31 24.54 52.09 -30.58
C ALA A 31 24.22 51.17 -29.37
N ALA A 32 22.95 51.06 -28.97
CA ALA A 32 22.52 50.22 -27.86
C ALA A 32 22.18 48.77 -28.27
N ASP A 33 21.94 48.50 -29.55
CA ASP A 33 21.71 47.15 -30.06
C ASP A 33 23.01 46.44 -30.45
N ASP A 34 24.04 47.17 -30.92
CA ASP A 34 25.32 46.59 -31.34
C ASP A 34 26.21 46.14 -30.16
N ALA A 35 25.97 46.67 -28.95
CA ALA A 35 26.69 46.29 -27.73
C ALA A 35 26.09 45.05 -27.01
N ARG A 36 25.02 44.44 -27.54
CA ARG A 36 24.36 43.28 -26.90
C ARG A 36 24.75 41.93 -27.48
N ASP A 37 25.51 41.87 -28.59
CA ASP A 37 25.73 40.61 -29.32
C ASP A 37 27.15 40.02 -29.24
N VAL A 38 28.02 40.56 -28.37
CA VAL A 38 29.43 40.13 -28.26
C VAL A 38 29.71 39.21 -27.06
N ASN A 39 28.68 38.70 -26.38
CA ASN A 39 28.83 37.68 -25.33
C ASN A 39 27.96 36.44 -25.61
N SER A 40 28.06 35.93 -26.84
CA SER A 40 27.54 34.62 -27.19
C SER A 40 28.61 33.56 -26.95
N GLY A 41 28.84 33.20 -25.67
CA GLY A 41 29.43 31.90 -25.36
C GLY A 41 28.63 30.77 -26.03
N PRO A 42 29.16 29.54 -26.15
CA PRO A 42 28.45 28.44 -26.79
C PRO A 42 27.05 28.33 -26.17
N ARG A 43 26.00 28.69 -26.93
CA ARG A 43 24.63 28.45 -26.49
C ARG A 43 24.56 26.95 -26.25
N PRO A 44 24.20 26.46 -25.05
CA PRO A 44 23.95 25.04 -24.90
C PRO A 44 22.93 24.69 -25.99
N ARG A 45 23.31 23.77 -26.90
CA ARG A 45 22.36 23.21 -27.85
C ARG A 45 21.15 22.82 -27.01
N GLY A 46 20.01 23.42 -27.30
CA GLY A 46 18.75 22.96 -26.75
C GLY A 46 18.63 21.49 -27.13
N ASP A 47 18.89 20.63 -26.17
CA ASP A 47 18.34 19.31 -26.16
C ASP A 47 16.83 19.50 -26.07
N ASP A 48 16.18 19.35 -27.22
CA ASP A 48 14.78 18.98 -27.34
C ASP A 48 14.50 17.56 -26.78
N GLY A 49 15.41 17.03 -25.97
CA GLY A 49 15.20 15.87 -25.13
C GLY A 49 14.20 16.23 -24.04
N SER A 50 12.96 15.79 -24.19
CA SER A 50 12.05 15.55 -23.09
C SER A 50 12.77 14.67 -22.05
N THR A 51 13.50 15.28 -21.13
CA THR A 51 14.21 14.57 -20.08
C THR A 51 13.14 13.99 -19.17
N ALA A 52 12.87 12.69 -19.35
CA ALA A 52 11.93 11.94 -18.53
C ALA A 52 12.30 12.19 -17.05
N ARG A 53 11.46 12.95 -16.34
CA ARG A 53 11.71 13.32 -14.95
C ARG A 53 11.20 12.20 -14.06
N ARG A 54 12.07 11.70 -13.18
CA ARG A 54 11.68 10.69 -12.18
C ARG A 54 11.04 11.38 -10.98
N ILE A 55 9.81 11.00 -10.65
CA ILE A 55 9.13 11.41 -9.41
C ILE A 55 9.07 10.22 -8.46
N LEU A 56 9.30 10.48 -7.16
CA LEU A 56 9.07 9.49 -6.12
C LEU A 56 7.56 9.42 -5.85
N VAL A 57 6.92 8.31 -6.21
CA VAL A 57 5.47 8.09 -6.04
C VAL A 57 5.19 7.33 -4.75
N TRP A 58 6.00 6.30 -4.46
CA TRP A 58 5.83 5.45 -3.28
C TRP A 58 7.06 5.53 -2.41
N ASP A 59 6.87 5.92 -1.15
CA ASP A 59 7.89 5.92 -0.12
C ASP A 59 8.26 4.49 0.31
N LEU A 60 9.48 4.32 0.84
CA LEU A 60 10.00 3.01 1.23
C LEU A 60 9.09 2.28 2.26
N PRO A 61 8.59 2.91 3.34
CA PRO A 61 7.72 2.24 4.31
C PRO A 61 6.45 1.66 3.68
N THR A 62 5.82 2.39 2.74
CA THR A 62 4.64 1.90 2.02
C THR A 62 4.95 0.67 1.16
N ARG A 63 6.11 0.64 0.50
CA ARG A 63 6.52 -0.50 -0.33
C ARG A 63 6.81 -1.74 0.52
N VAL A 64 7.56 -1.56 1.61
CA VAL A 64 7.87 -2.65 2.55
C VAL A 64 6.58 -3.21 3.13
N PHE A 65 5.68 -2.36 3.62
CA PHE A 65 4.35 -2.78 4.08
C PHE A 65 3.60 -3.60 3.02
N HIS A 66 3.55 -3.11 1.78
CA HIS A 66 2.77 -3.78 0.73
C HIS A 66 3.31 -5.19 0.45
N TRP A 67 4.62 -5.33 0.26
CA TRP A 67 5.21 -6.64 -0.03
C TRP A 67 5.18 -7.59 1.17
N SER A 68 5.35 -7.08 2.39
CA SER A 68 5.13 -7.85 3.61
C SER A 68 3.69 -8.34 3.72
N LEU A 69 2.71 -7.50 3.36
CA LEU A 69 1.29 -7.87 3.38
C LEU A 69 0.98 -8.91 2.30
N VAL A 70 1.50 -8.76 1.09
CA VAL A 70 1.35 -9.75 0.01
C VAL A 70 1.90 -11.11 0.45
N LEU A 71 3.09 -11.14 1.04
CA LEU A 71 3.69 -12.36 1.57
C LEU A 71 2.83 -12.98 2.68
N ALA A 72 2.44 -12.19 3.68
CA ALA A 72 1.66 -12.68 4.81
C ALA A 72 0.28 -13.22 4.38
N VAL A 73 -0.40 -12.53 3.46
CA VAL A 73 -1.68 -13.01 2.90
C VAL A 73 -1.48 -14.27 2.07
N THR A 74 -0.41 -14.37 1.28
CA THR A 74 -0.11 -15.58 0.50
C THR A 74 0.12 -16.78 1.41
N VAL A 75 0.90 -16.59 2.49
CA VAL A 75 1.10 -17.63 3.52
C VAL A 75 -0.24 -18.01 4.15
N ALA A 76 -1.02 -17.04 4.62
CA ALA A 76 -2.32 -17.31 5.27
C ALA A 76 -3.29 -18.07 4.36
N VAL A 77 -3.37 -17.70 3.08
CA VAL A 77 -4.21 -18.41 2.10
C VAL A 77 -3.70 -19.83 1.87
N ALA A 78 -2.41 -20.00 1.61
CA ALA A 78 -1.83 -21.31 1.34
C ALA A 78 -2.03 -22.26 2.52
N THR A 79 -1.74 -21.81 3.74
CA THR A 79 -1.86 -22.64 4.93
C THR A 79 -3.31 -22.87 5.34
N GLY A 80 -4.18 -21.87 5.18
CA GLY A 80 -5.61 -21.99 5.48
C GLY A 80 -6.36 -22.91 4.51
N MET A 81 -5.95 -22.97 3.23
CA MET A 81 -6.53 -23.90 2.25
C MET A 81 -6.06 -25.35 2.45
N VAL A 82 -4.84 -25.54 2.96
CA VAL A 82 -4.31 -26.89 3.27
C VAL A 82 -4.90 -27.43 4.58
N GLY A 83 -5.04 -26.59 5.61
CA GLY A 83 -5.54 -26.98 6.92
C GLY A 83 -4.58 -27.90 7.70
N GLY A 84 -5.09 -28.57 8.73
CA GLY A 84 -4.32 -29.48 9.59
C GLY A 84 -3.19 -28.78 10.33
N ASP A 85 -1.99 -29.39 10.33
CA ASP A 85 -0.80 -28.86 11.02
C ASP A 85 -0.39 -27.46 10.56
N TRP A 86 -0.83 -27.03 9.38
CA TRP A 86 -0.56 -25.68 8.86
C TRP A 86 -1.41 -24.59 9.50
N MET A 87 -2.42 -24.94 10.30
CA MET A 87 -3.29 -23.97 10.99
C MET A 87 -2.53 -23.12 12.02
N GLU A 88 -1.46 -23.63 12.60
CA GLU A 88 -0.57 -22.84 13.47
C GLU A 88 0.10 -21.70 12.68
N VAL A 89 0.59 -22.01 11.47
CA VAL A 89 1.22 -21.03 10.59
C VAL A 89 0.18 -20.05 10.04
N HIS A 90 -1.04 -20.51 9.74
CA HIS A 90 -2.17 -19.66 9.39
C HIS A 90 -2.46 -18.61 10.49
N GLY A 91 -2.56 -19.04 11.75
CA GLY A 91 -2.75 -18.14 12.89
C GLY A 91 -1.65 -17.10 13.03
N LYS A 92 -0.38 -17.52 12.94
CA LYS A 92 0.79 -16.62 12.96
C LYS A 92 0.75 -15.59 11.82
N ALA A 93 0.35 -16.01 10.62
CA ALA A 93 0.17 -15.12 9.48
C ALA A 93 -0.97 -14.11 9.73
N GLY A 94 -2.08 -14.53 10.34
CA GLY A 94 -3.18 -13.65 10.76
C GLY A 94 -2.75 -12.57 11.76
N ILE A 95 -1.92 -12.92 12.74
CA ILE A 95 -1.32 -11.97 13.70
C ILE A 95 -0.42 -10.95 12.95
N ALA A 96 0.43 -11.43 12.04
CA ALA A 96 1.29 -10.56 11.25
C ALA A 96 0.48 -9.59 10.36
N ILE A 97 -0.58 -10.06 9.71
CA ILE A 97 -1.51 -9.23 8.92
C ILE A 97 -2.13 -8.16 9.81
N THR A 98 -2.58 -8.51 11.02
CA THR A 98 -3.16 -7.55 11.97
C THR A 98 -2.19 -6.43 12.34
N GLY A 99 -0.92 -6.77 12.60
CA GLY A 99 0.16 -5.81 12.82
C GLY A 99 0.39 -4.87 11.63
N LEU A 100 0.47 -5.44 10.43
CA LEU A 100 0.63 -4.69 9.19
C LEU A 100 -0.55 -3.74 8.95
N LEU A 101 -1.78 -4.17 9.21
CA LEU A 101 -2.97 -3.31 9.11
C LEU A 101 -2.91 -2.15 10.11
N GLY A 102 -2.53 -2.41 11.36
CA GLY A 102 -2.31 -1.38 12.38
C GLY A 102 -1.29 -0.34 11.94
N PHE A 103 -0.12 -0.79 11.45
CA PHE A 103 0.89 0.08 10.85
C PHE A 103 0.31 0.93 9.72
N ARG A 104 -0.44 0.30 8.80
CA ARG A 104 -0.97 0.98 7.60
C ARG A 104 -2.00 2.04 7.93
N ILE A 105 -2.82 1.84 8.95
CA ILE A 105 -3.81 2.83 9.39
C ILE A 105 -3.09 4.09 9.86
N VAL A 106 -2.08 3.97 10.74
CA VAL A 106 -1.31 5.12 11.24
C VAL A 106 -0.52 5.79 10.11
N TRP A 107 0.19 5.00 9.30
CA TRP A 107 0.95 5.52 8.16
C TRP A 107 0.03 6.19 7.12
N GLY A 108 -1.20 5.70 6.97
CA GLY A 108 -2.21 6.28 6.10
C GLY A 108 -2.80 7.60 6.59
N VAL A 109 -2.58 7.98 7.83
CA VAL A 109 -3.02 9.27 8.36
C VAL A 109 -1.84 10.25 8.41
N ALA A 110 -0.69 9.80 8.92
CA ALA A 110 0.45 10.68 9.23
C ALA A 110 1.67 10.54 8.29
N GLY A 111 1.70 9.51 7.44
CA GLY A 111 2.86 9.16 6.61
C GLY A 111 3.11 10.11 5.44
N ALA A 112 3.82 9.61 4.43
CA ALA A 112 4.20 10.37 3.24
C ALA A 112 2.98 10.89 2.45
N THR A 113 3.15 11.98 1.69
CA THR A 113 2.04 12.65 0.97
C THR A 113 1.18 11.68 0.15
N HIS A 114 1.78 10.76 -0.60
CA HIS A 114 1.00 9.81 -1.42
C HIS A 114 0.43 8.62 -0.64
N ALA A 115 0.92 8.37 0.58
CA ALA A 115 0.42 7.31 1.45
C ALA A 115 -0.86 7.70 2.23
N ARG A 116 -1.12 9.02 2.38
CA ARG A 116 -2.24 9.54 3.17
C ARG A 116 -3.59 9.29 2.52
N PHE A 117 -4.52 8.65 3.24
CA PHE A 117 -5.88 8.34 2.78
C PHE A 117 -6.64 9.56 2.29
N ARG A 118 -6.51 10.71 2.98
CA ARG A 118 -7.15 11.98 2.58
C ARG A 118 -6.78 12.41 1.16
N ASN A 119 -5.56 12.12 0.71
CA ASN A 119 -5.07 12.64 -0.56
C ASN A 119 -5.66 11.88 -1.75
N PHE A 120 -5.95 10.59 -1.59
CA PHE A 120 -6.49 9.75 -2.65
C PHE A 120 -7.88 9.19 -2.38
N ALA A 121 -8.55 9.58 -1.29
CA ALA A 121 -9.90 9.13 -0.97
C ALA A 121 -10.84 9.26 -2.19
N PRO A 122 -11.60 8.19 -2.53
CA PRO A 122 -12.49 8.18 -3.67
C PRO A 122 -13.73 9.03 -3.35
N THR A 123 -13.74 10.28 -3.79
CA THR A 123 -14.94 11.12 -3.70
C THR A 123 -15.86 10.88 -4.90
N PRO A 124 -17.20 11.00 -4.75
CA PRO A 124 -18.13 10.82 -5.87
C PRO A 124 -17.84 11.73 -7.06
N SER A 125 -17.32 12.94 -6.82
CA SER A 125 -16.87 13.86 -7.88
C SER A 125 -15.66 13.33 -8.64
N ARG A 126 -14.65 12.77 -7.95
CA ARG A 126 -13.47 12.17 -8.57
C ARG A 126 -13.81 10.91 -9.36
N LEU A 127 -14.71 10.08 -8.84
CA LEU A 127 -15.16 8.87 -9.54
C LEU A 127 -15.89 9.22 -10.84
N ARG A 128 -16.82 10.20 -10.80
CA ARG A 128 -17.50 10.70 -12.00
C ARG A 128 -16.54 11.33 -13.01
N ALA A 129 -15.57 12.13 -12.54
CA ALA A 129 -14.55 12.71 -13.41
C ALA A 129 -13.66 11.65 -14.07
N TYR A 130 -13.35 10.56 -13.35
CA TYR A 130 -12.59 9.44 -13.88
C TYR A 130 -13.37 8.65 -14.93
N LEU A 131 -14.63 8.30 -14.64
CA LEU A 131 -15.51 7.61 -15.59
C LEU A 131 -15.78 8.45 -16.85
N GLY A 132 -15.80 9.78 -16.71
CA GLY A 132 -15.89 10.71 -17.83
C GLY A 132 -14.57 11.02 -18.55
N GLY A 133 -13.46 10.32 -18.25
CA GLY A 133 -12.17 10.48 -18.94
C GLY A 133 -11.39 11.77 -18.63
N ARG A 134 -11.81 12.57 -17.64
CA ARG A 134 -11.25 13.90 -17.33
C ARG A 134 -10.21 13.88 -16.20
N TRP A 135 -9.73 12.72 -15.78
CA TRP A 135 -8.85 12.59 -14.63
C TRP A 135 -7.36 12.71 -15.01
N GLN A 136 -6.65 13.66 -14.39
CA GLN A 136 -5.22 13.94 -14.62
C GLN A 136 -4.34 13.85 -13.36
N GLY A 137 -4.71 13.02 -12.38
CA GLY A 137 -3.94 12.87 -11.14
C GLY A 137 -2.70 11.99 -11.27
N HIS A 138 -1.71 12.22 -10.39
CA HIS A 138 -0.59 11.30 -10.16
C HIS A 138 -0.79 10.55 -8.83
N GLY A 139 -0.47 9.24 -8.78
CA GLY A 139 -0.72 8.37 -7.62
C GLY A 139 -1.91 7.42 -7.84
N HIS A 140 -2.73 7.19 -6.82
CA HIS A 140 -3.91 6.33 -6.94
C HIS A 140 -4.97 6.99 -7.83
N ASN A 141 -5.29 6.32 -8.93
CA ASN A 141 -6.51 6.51 -9.70
C ASN A 141 -7.74 6.26 -8.79
N PRO A 142 -8.87 7.00 -8.92
CA PRO A 142 -10.10 6.78 -8.16
C PRO A 142 -10.56 5.32 -8.07
N LEU A 143 -10.43 4.52 -9.14
CA LEU A 143 -10.71 3.07 -9.07
C LEU A 143 -9.68 2.31 -8.23
N GLY A 144 -8.39 2.67 -8.35
CA GLY A 144 -7.33 2.11 -7.51
C GLY A 144 -7.50 2.48 -6.03
N ALA A 145 -7.98 3.69 -5.74
CA ALA A 145 -8.32 4.12 -4.39
C ALA A 145 -9.44 3.26 -3.79
N LEU A 146 -10.53 3.02 -4.53
CA LEU A 146 -11.60 2.12 -4.12
C LEU A 146 -11.08 0.72 -3.79
N SER A 147 -10.19 0.18 -4.63
CA SER A 147 -9.56 -1.12 -4.38
C SER A 147 -8.76 -1.14 -3.07
N VAL A 148 -8.01 -0.08 -2.75
CA VAL A 148 -7.27 0.01 -1.47
C VAL A 148 -8.21 -0.03 -0.26
N PHE A 149 -9.28 0.77 -0.26
CA PHE A 149 -10.24 0.78 0.85
C PHE A 149 -10.96 -0.55 0.98
N ALA A 150 -11.43 -1.12 -0.14
CA ALA A 150 -12.11 -2.42 -0.13
C ALA A 150 -11.22 -3.54 0.41
N LEU A 151 -9.98 -3.64 -0.06
CA LEU A 151 -9.04 -4.68 0.38
C LEU A 151 -8.61 -4.51 1.83
N LEU A 152 -8.35 -3.28 2.30
CA LEU A 152 -8.02 -3.04 3.70
C LEU A 152 -9.20 -3.38 4.63
N SER A 153 -10.42 -3.03 4.25
CA SER A 153 -11.62 -3.37 5.02
C SER A 153 -11.88 -4.88 5.05
N LEU A 154 -11.77 -5.56 3.91
CA LEU A 154 -11.93 -7.01 3.84
C LEU A 154 -10.86 -7.74 4.65
N LEU A 155 -9.59 -7.33 4.54
CA LEU A 155 -8.51 -7.91 5.34
C LEU A 155 -8.70 -7.67 6.84
N ALA A 156 -9.18 -6.48 7.24
CA ALA A 156 -9.48 -6.19 8.63
C ALA A 156 -10.62 -7.08 9.16
N ALA A 157 -11.69 -7.27 8.37
CA ALA A 157 -12.79 -8.16 8.73
C ALA A 157 -12.33 -9.64 8.78
N GLN A 158 -11.51 -10.07 7.82
CA GLN A 158 -10.92 -11.42 7.79
C GLN A 158 -10.08 -11.67 9.05
N ALA A 159 -9.19 -10.74 9.39
CA ALA A 159 -8.35 -10.85 10.58
C ALA A 159 -9.18 -10.84 11.86
N ALA A 160 -10.13 -9.91 12.00
CA ALA A 160 -10.96 -9.79 13.19
C ALA A 160 -11.79 -11.06 13.44
N THR A 161 -12.44 -11.61 12.41
CA THR A 161 -13.20 -12.86 12.51
C THR A 161 -12.32 -14.06 12.83
N GLY A 162 -11.10 -14.13 12.27
CA GLY A 162 -10.16 -15.23 12.53
C GLY A 162 -9.56 -15.19 13.94
N LEU A 163 -9.28 -14.00 14.48
CA LEU A 163 -8.71 -13.86 15.83
C LEU A 163 -9.63 -14.36 16.94
N VAL A 164 -10.94 -14.26 16.73
CA VAL A 164 -11.96 -14.68 17.71
C VAL A 164 -12.67 -15.98 17.31
N GLY A 165 -12.29 -16.59 16.18
CA GLY A 165 -12.89 -17.82 15.67
C GLY A 165 -12.29 -19.07 16.31
N THR A 166 -13.08 -20.12 16.40
CA THR A 166 -12.68 -21.46 16.82
C THR A 166 -13.32 -22.51 15.91
N ASP A 167 -12.64 -23.62 15.67
CA ASP A 167 -13.21 -24.81 15.01
C ASP A 167 -13.24 -26.04 15.95
N GLU A 168 -12.91 -25.84 17.23
CA GLU A 168 -12.85 -26.84 18.32
C GLU A 168 -11.84 -27.98 18.13
N ILE A 169 -11.21 -28.10 16.96
CA ILE A 169 -10.45 -29.29 16.58
C ILE A 169 -9.00 -28.93 16.20
N ALA A 170 -8.83 -28.05 15.23
CA ALA A 170 -7.54 -27.76 14.60
C ALA A 170 -7.05 -26.33 14.86
N PHE A 171 -7.95 -25.40 15.20
CA PHE A 171 -7.62 -24.01 15.37
C PHE A 171 -8.52 -23.30 16.38
N THR A 172 -7.87 -22.65 17.34
CA THR A 172 -8.50 -21.70 18.26
C THR A 172 -7.80 -20.36 18.13
N GLY A 173 -8.55 -19.33 17.75
CA GLY A 173 -8.07 -17.96 17.63
C GLY A 173 -7.59 -17.42 18.99
N PRO A 174 -6.53 -16.59 19.03
CA PRO A 174 -5.97 -16.12 20.30
C PRO A 174 -6.93 -15.28 21.16
N LEU A 175 -7.96 -14.70 20.54
CA LEU A 175 -8.98 -13.89 21.18
C LEU A 175 -10.34 -14.60 21.27
N ALA A 176 -10.42 -15.89 20.95
CA ALA A 176 -11.68 -16.65 20.99
C ALA A 176 -12.33 -16.65 22.38
N ALA A 177 -11.53 -16.64 23.45
CA ALA A 177 -12.02 -16.56 24.83
C ALA A 177 -12.76 -15.25 25.18
N LEU A 178 -12.63 -14.19 24.36
CA LEU A 178 -13.33 -12.93 24.58
C LEU A 178 -14.78 -12.94 24.10
N VAL A 179 -15.19 -13.97 23.37
CA VAL A 179 -16.55 -14.12 22.81
C VAL A 179 -17.15 -15.46 23.25
N GLY A 180 -18.48 -15.55 23.24
CA GLY A 180 -19.15 -16.83 23.49
C GLY A 180 -18.86 -17.84 22.39
N GLU A 181 -18.85 -19.13 22.74
CA GLU A 181 -18.54 -20.26 21.85
C GLU A 181 -19.41 -20.27 20.58
N GLU A 182 -20.73 -20.11 20.73
CA GLU A 182 -21.67 -20.04 19.58
C GLU A 182 -21.31 -18.91 18.61
N LEU A 183 -20.94 -17.73 19.13
CA LEU A 183 -20.52 -16.60 18.31
C LEU A 183 -19.17 -16.88 17.66
N SER A 184 -18.23 -17.50 18.39
CA SER A 184 -16.91 -17.89 17.87
C SER A 184 -17.04 -18.85 16.67
N LEU A 185 -17.86 -19.89 16.79
CA LEU A 185 -18.16 -20.84 15.70
C LEU A 185 -18.80 -20.15 14.50
N ARG A 186 -19.76 -19.25 14.73
CA ARG A 186 -20.39 -18.46 13.66
C ARG A 186 -19.38 -17.57 12.94
N LEU A 187 -18.48 -16.94 13.69
CA LEU A 187 -17.43 -16.09 13.12
C LEU A 187 -16.41 -16.89 12.32
N THR A 188 -16.13 -18.14 12.68
CA THR A 188 -15.34 -19.07 11.85
C THR A 188 -16.02 -19.32 10.50
N GLY A 189 -17.33 -19.57 10.49
CA GLY A 189 -18.08 -19.71 9.23
C GLY A 189 -18.04 -18.44 8.37
N ILE A 190 -18.18 -17.26 8.99
CA ILE A 190 -18.05 -15.96 8.30
C ILE A 190 -16.63 -15.76 7.78
N HIS A 191 -15.60 -16.15 8.54
CA HIS A 191 -14.20 -16.08 8.13
C HIS A 191 -13.94 -16.88 6.84
N GLN A 192 -14.49 -18.08 6.73
CA GLN A 192 -14.38 -18.90 5.52
C GLN A 192 -15.08 -18.25 4.32
N GLN A 193 -16.28 -17.69 4.51
CA GLN A 193 -17.00 -16.97 3.44
C GLN A 193 -16.27 -15.71 3.00
N LEU A 194 -15.78 -14.92 3.94
CA LEU A 194 -14.99 -13.72 3.68
C LEU A 194 -13.69 -14.06 2.94
N ALA A 195 -13.08 -15.23 3.19
CA ALA A 195 -11.88 -15.67 2.47
C ALA A 195 -12.13 -15.76 0.96
N TYR A 196 -13.25 -16.34 0.53
CA TYR A 196 -13.60 -16.43 -0.89
C TYR A 196 -13.87 -15.05 -1.51
N VAL A 197 -14.57 -14.18 -0.79
CA VAL A 197 -14.79 -12.79 -1.24
C VAL A 197 -13.46 -12.05 -1.39
N LEU A 198 -12.58 -12.17 -0.39
CA LEU A 198 -11.26 -11.58 -0.38
C LEU A 198 -10.41 -12.09 -1.55
N LEU A 199 -10.39 -13.40 -1.82
CA LEU A 199 -9.70 -13.99 -2.97
C LEU A 199 -10.22 -13.44 -4.30
N GLY A 200 -11.54 -13.28 -4.44
CA GLY A 200 -12.14 -12.63 -5.61
C GLY A 200 -11.65 -11.19 -5.82
N PHE A 201 -11.57 -10.40 -4.75
CA PHE A 201 -11.05 -9.03 -4.81
C PHE A 201 -9.54 -8.98 -5.06
N LEU A 202 -8.76 -9.93 -4.54
CA LEU A 202 -7.33 -10.07 -4.84
C LEU A 202 -7.13 -10.39 -6.32
N ALA A 203 -7.88 -11.35 -6.86
CA ALA A 203 -7.82 -11.71 -8.27
C ALA A 203 -8.20 -10.51 -9.15
N LEU A 204 -9.28 -9.80 -8.82
CA LEU A 204 -9.69 -8.57 -9.52
C LEU A 204 -8.61 -7.48 -9.47
N HIS A 205 -7.96 -7.31 -8.31
CA HIS A 205 -6.88 -6.35 -8.14
C HIS A 205 -5.69 -6.67 -9.06
N VAL A 206 -5.23 -7.93 -9.08
CA VAL A 206 -4.14 -8.36 -9.95
C VAL A 206 -4.52 -8.24 -11.42
N LEU A 207 -5.73 -8.67 -11.80
CA LEU A 207 -6.26 -8.51 -13.16
C LEU A 207 -6.28 -7.05 -13.60
N ALA A 208 -6.69 -6.14 -12.73
CA ALA A 208 -6.68 -4.70 -13.03
C ALA A 208 -5.27 -4.18 -13.28
N ILE A 209 -4.26 -4.64 -12.54
CA ILE A 209 -2.84 -4.29 -12.76
C ILE A 209 -2.37 -4.82 -14.12
N LEU A 210 -2.67 -6.08 -14.44
CA LEU A 210 -2.30 -6.70 -15.72
C LEU A 210 -2.99 -5.99 -16.90
N ALA A 211 -4.27 -5.65 -16.76
CA ALA A 211 -5.01 -4.89 -17.76
C ALA A 211 -4.42 -3.48 -17.95
N TYR A 212 -3.99 -2.81 -16.88
CA TYR A 212 -3.33 -1.51 -16.99
C TYR A 212 -1.97 -1.62 -17.69
N LEU A 213 -1.23 -2.70 -17.43
CA LEU A 213 0.02 -2.99 -18.12
C LEU A 213 -0.21 -3.28 -19.61
N ALA A 214 -1.19 -4.10 -19.95
CA ALA A 214 -1.45 -4.51 -21.34
C ALA A 214 -2.11 -3.40 -22.18
N VAL A 215 -3.16 -2.75 -21.66
CA VAL A 215 -3.97 -1.77 -22.42
C VAL A 215 -3.34 -0.38 -22.38
N ARG A 216 -2.84 0.03 -21.20
CA ARG A 216 -2.29 1.38 -21.01
C ARG A 216 -0.77 1.43 -21.14
N LYS A 217 -0.11 0.28 -21.39
CA LYS A 217 1.35 0.13 -21.48
C LYS A 217 2.10 0.76 -20.31
N ASN A 218 1.43 0.86 -19.16
CA ASN A 218 1.92 1.55 -17.98
C ASN A 218 2.20 0.53 -16.88
N ASN A 219 3.48 0.30 -16.60
CA ASN A 219 3.89 -0.63 -15.58
C ASN A 219 3.68 -0.03 -14.18
N LEU A 220 2.65 -0.50 -13.47
CA LEU A 220 2.33 -0.09 -12.10
C LEU A 220 3.16 -0.85 -11.05
N VAL A 221 3.74 -2.00 -11.41
CA VAL A 221 4.58 -2.82 -10.52
C VAL A 221 5.96 -2.21 -10.34
N LYS A 222 6.57 -1.66 -11.40
CA LYS A 222 7.90 -1.03 -11.35
C LYS A 222 7.98 0.10 -10.30
N PRO A 223 7.01 1.03 -10.21
CA PRO A 223 6.96 1.99 -9.11
C PRO A 223 6.78 1.34 -7.73
N MET A 224 6.07 0.22 -7.60
CA MET A 224 5.91 -0.47 -6.30
C MET A 224 7.18 -1.15 -5.80
N VAL A 225 8.12 -1.47 -6.69
CA VAL A 225 9.44 -2.00 -6.31
C VAL A 225 10.43 -0.86 -6.12
N THR A 226 10.54 0.02 -7.11
CA THR A 226 11.58 1.07 -7.14
C THR A 226 11.20 2.33 -6.37
N GLY A 227 9.90 2.62 -6.24
CA GLY A 227 9.36 3.88 -5.73
C GLY A 227 9.19 4.97 -6.78
N TRP A 228 9.83 4.83 -7.94
CA TRP A 228 9.96 5.91 -8.92
C TRP A 228 9.04 5.71 -10.12
N LYS A 229 8.50 6.81 -10.63
CA LYS A 229 7.76 6.86 -11.88
C LYS A 229 8.39 7.89 -12.80
N GLU A 230 8.56 7.54 -14.07
CA GLU A 230 9.02 8.45 -15.12
C GLU A 230 7.81 9.26 -15.63
N VAL A 231 7.97 10.58 -15.72
CA VAL A 231 6.94 11.52 -16.16
C VAL A 231 7.56 12.49 -17.17
N ASP A 232 6.83 12.75 -18.26
CA ASP A 232 7.26 13.74 -19.26
C ASP A 232 7.21 15.15 -18.66
N GLY A 233 8.23 15.95 -18.98
CA GLY A 233 8.70 17.11 -18.21
C GLY A 233 7.75 18.30 -17.98
N SER A 234 6.47 18.22 -18.31
CA SER A 234 5.50 19.33 -18.19
C SER A 234 4.63 19.31 -16.93
N ALA A 235 4.59 18.22 -16.16
CA ALA A 235 3.75 18.12 -14.97
C ALA A 235 4.57 18.23 -13.68
N ALA A 236 4.74 19.45 -13.17
CA ALA A 236 5.35 19.72 -11.88
C ALA A 236 4.42 19.26 -10.74
N ALA A 237 4.50 17.98 -10.37
CA ALA A 237 3.94 17.48 -9.12
C ALA A 237 5.02 17.54 -8.03
N PRO A 238 4.72 18.05 -6.81
CA PRO A 238 5.62 17.95 -5.68
C PRO A 238 5.92 16.47 -5.41
N GLY A 239 7.20 16.10 -5.32
CA GLY A 239 7.60 14.73 -4.97
C GLY A 239 7.03 14.31 -3.61
N ALA A 240 6.90 13.01 -3.37
CA ALA A 240 6.46 12.49 -2.07
C ALA A 240 7.36 13.05 -0.95
N ALA A 241 6.84 13.98 -0.15
CA ALA A 241 7.49 14.33 1.11
C ALA A 241 7.53 13.06 1.97
N SER A 242 8.73 12.61 2.32
CA SER A 242 8.92 11.45 3.21
C SER A 242 8.21 11.73 4.53
N GLY A 243 7.37 10.79 5.00
CA GLY A 243 6.80 10.90 6.34
C GLY A 243 7.90 11.08 7.38
N GLY A 244 7.69 11.97 8.36
CA GLY A 244 8.69 12.20 9.40
C GLY A 244 8.94 10.94 10.24
N TRP A 245 10.17 10.78 10.74
CA TRP A 245 10.55 9.70 11.66
C TRP A 245 9.56 9.46 12.82
N PRO A 246 8.96 10.49 13.46
CA PRO A 246 7.99 10.27 14.53
C PRO A 246 6.73 9.51 14.06
N ALA A 247 6.26 9.79 12.85
CA ALA A 247 5.13 9.07 12.26
C ALA A 247 5.48 7.61 11.97
N LEU A 248 6.73 7.33 11.60
CA LEU A 248 7.21 5.99 11.35
C LEU A 248 7.31 5.19 12.66
N ALA A 249 7.91 5.80 13.69
CA ALA A 249 7.99 5.22 15.02
C ALA A 249 6.61 4.92 15.59
N ALA A 250 5.66 5.86 15.46
CA ALA A 250 4.28 5.66 15.89
C ALA A 250 3.59 4.52 15.13
N ALA A 251 3.76 4.44 13.80
CA ALA A 251 3.17 3.38 12.99
C ALA A 251 3.76 2.00 13.33
N LEU A 252 5.07 1.91 13.56
CA LEU A 252 5.73 0.67 14.00
C LEU A 252 5.26 0.27 15.40
N ALA A 253 5.19 1.22 16.33
CA ALA A 253 4.70 0.97 17.69
C ALA A 253 3.27 0.43 17.68
N VAL A 254 2.35 1.07 16.92
CA VAL A 254 0.97 0.60 16.79
C VAL A 254 0.89 -0.76 16.10
N GLY A 255 1.71 -1.00 15.06
CA GLY A 255 1.78 -2.31 14.43
C GLY A 255 2.21 -3.41 15.40
N VAL A 256 3.24 -3.17 16.20
CA VAL A 256 3.70 -4.12 17.24
C VAL A 256 2.64 -4.30 18.32
N LEU A 257 2.04 -3.23 18.83
CA LEU A 257 0.96 -3.32 19.80
C LEU A 257 -0.24 -4.12 19.27
N ALA A 258 -0.60 -3.93 18.00
CA ALA A 258 -1.65 -4.71 17.35
C ALA A 258 -1.28 -6.20 17.25
N MET A 259 -0.02 -6.56 16.98
CA MET A 259 0.43 -7.95 17.01
C MET A 259 0.39 -8.55 18.41
N VAL A 260 0.86 -7.81 19.43
CA VAL A 260 0.84 -8.26 20.82
C VAL A 260 -0.60 -8.49 21.28
N PHE A 261 -1.49 -7.55 21.00
CA PHE A 261 -2.92 -7.70 21.27
C PHE A 261 -3.51 -8.91 20.53
N ALA A 262 -3.28 -9.02 19.22
CA ALA A 262 -3.78 -10.12 18.39
C ALA A 262 -3.24 -11.48 18.81
N SER A 263 -2.06 -11.55 19.44
CA SER A 263 -1.52 -12.80 19.97
C SER A 263 -2.20 -13.29 21.24
N GLY A 264 -3.11 -12.50 21.83
CA GLY A 264 -3.74 -12.82 23.12
C GLY A 264 -2.77 -12.74 24.30
N ALA A 265 -1.60 -12.09 24.14
CA ALA A 265 -0.63 -11.91 25.20
C ALA A 265 -1.29 -11.19 26.40
N GLY A 266 -1.35 -11.87 27.54
CA GLY A 266 -2.00 -11.40 28.76
C GLY A 266 -3.43 -11.91 28.99
N LEU A 267 -4.04 -12.59 28.01
CA LEU A 267 -5.36 -13.24 28.15
C LEU A 267 -5.27 -14.72 28.49
N GLN A 268 -4.09 -15.33 28.39
CA GLN A 268 -3.85 -16.70 28.83
C GLN A 268 -3.57 -16.72 30.34
N PRO A 269 -4.46 -17.28 31.18
CA PRO A 269 -4.13 -17.58 32.56
C PRO A 269 -3.15 -18.76 32.55
N GLY A 270 -1.85 -18.50 32.76
CA GLY A 270 -0.86 -19.56 33.01
C GLY A 270 0.42 -19.56 32.16
N ALA A 271 0.62 -18.61 31.23
CA ALA A 271 1.91 -18.49 30.55
C ALA A 271 2.95 -17.82 31.48
N ALA A 272 3.41 -18.56 32.49
CA ALA A 272 4.61 -18.19 33.23
C ALA A 272 5.81 -18.16 32.24
N PRO A 273 6.65 -17.11 32.26
CA PRO A 273 7.87 -17.10 31.46
C PRO A 273 8.87 -18.09 32.08
N GLY A 274 8.91 -19.34 31.61
CA GLY A 274 9.88 -20.30 32.12
C GLY A 274 9.79 -21.78 31.74
N ALA A 275 8.83 -22.24 30.93
CA ALA A 275 8.77 -23.66 30.56
C ALA A 275 9.69 -24.02 29.37
N PHE A 276 11.01 -23.84 29.54
CA PHE A 276 11.98 -24.74 28.91
C PHE A 276 12.03 -26.01 29.78
N SER A 277 10.98 -26.84 29.70
CA SER A 277 11.00 -28.16 30.33
C SER A 277 11.88 -29.07 29.50
N GLY A 278 13.06 -29.34 30.02
CA GLY A 278 13.92 -30.43 29.57
C GLY A 278 13.14 -31.74 29.50
N SER A 279 13.53 -32.54 28.52
CA SER A 279 13.11 -33.93 28.32
C SER A 279 13.02 -34.70 29.64
N SER A 280 11.80 -34.99 30.11
CA SER A 280 11.56 -36.07 31.05
C SER A 280 11.16 -37.31 30.25
N ALA A 281 12.10 -38.24 30.11
CA ALA A 281 11.83 -39.59 29.64
C ALA A 281 10.80 -40.29 30.54
N PRO A 282 9.93 -41.17 30.01
CA PRO A 282 8.98 -41.91 30.82
C PRO A 282 9.69 -42.98 31.67
N PRO A 283 9.22 -43.28 32.90
CA PRO A 283 9.73 -44.40 33.68
C PRO A 283 9.29 -45.73 33.04
N SER A 284 10.27 -46.53 32.64
CA SER A 284 10.06 -47.86 32.07
C SER A 284 10.01 -48.94 33.16
N ALA A 285 8.95 -49.74 33.10
CA ALA A 285 8.81 -51.14 33.50
C ALA A 285 9.09 -51.56 34.95
N ALA A 286 8.00 -51.78 35.70
CA ALA A 286 7.97 -52.75 36.78
C ALA A 286 7.79 -54.17 36.20
N THR A 287 8.72 -55.07 36.52
CA THR A 287 8.66 -56.51 36.23
C THR A 287 7.77 -57.22 37.25
N PRO A 288 6.83 -58.09 36.85
CA PRO A 288 6.35 -59.15 37.73
C PRO A 288 7.01 -60.48 37.35
N ALA A 289 7.55 -61.18 38.35
CA ALA A 289 7.98 -62.56 38.25
C ALA A 289 6.77 -63.52 38.13
N PRO A 290 6.90 -64.68 37.49
CA PRO A 290 6.00 -65.79 37.75
C PRO A 290 6.74 -67.00 38.35
N ASP A 291 6.37 -67.32 39.59
CA ASP A 291 6.55 -68.65 40.15
C ASP A 291 5.56 -69.62 39.51
N GLY A 292 6.02 -70.87 39.34
CA GLY A 292 5.37 -71.87 38.51
C GLY A 292 4.11 -72.52 39.06
N ALA A 293 3.36 -73.13 38.15
CA ALA A 293 2.62 -74.35 38.41
C ALA A 293 2.31 -75.02 37.06
N ALA A 294 2.85 -76.22 36.88
CA ALA A 294 2.55 -77.11 35.77
C ALA A 294 1.13 -77.69 35.91
N VAL A 295 0.40 -77.77 34.79
CA VAL A 295 -0.75 -78.66 34.61
C VAL A 295 -0.63 -79.29 33.21
N PRO A 296 -0.76 -80.62 33.06
CA PRO A 296 -0.42 -81.31 31.82
C PRO A 296 -1.56 -81.33 30.80
N ALA A 297 -1.14 -81.55 29.56
CA ALA A 297 -1.94 -81.63 28.35
C ALA A 297 -2.99 -82.76 28.36
N SER A 298 -4.15 -82.46 27.76
CA SER A 298 -5.06 -83.45 27.17
C SER A 298 -5.43 -83.00 25.76
N THR A 299 -5.22 -83.89 24.79
CA THR A 299 -5.54 -83.73 23.36
C THR A 299 -6.89 -84.43 23.04
N PRO A 300 -7.45 -84.36 21.80
CA PRO A 300 -8.78 -83.81 21.49
C PRO A 300 -9.82 -84.90 21.11
N PRO A 301 -11.00 -84.54 20.56
CA PRO A 301 -11.18 -84.79 19.12
C PRO A 301 -12.08 -83.82 18.32
N ALA A 302 -11.64 -83.59 17.07
CA ALA A 302 -12.32 -83.59 15.76
C ALA A 302 -13.66 -82.88 15.43
N THR A 303 -13.71 -82.42 14.16
CA THR A 303 -14.85 -82.05 13.26
C THR A 303 -15.47 -80.65 13.45
N THR A 304 -15.75 -79.79 12.46
CA THR A 304 -15.74 -79.74 10.98
C THR A 304 -15.94 -78.25 10.55
N PRO A 305 -15.64 -77.83 9.30
CA PRO A 305 -15.80 -76.45 8.85
C PRO A 305 -17.18 -76.18 8.21
N ALA A 306 -17.69 -74.95 8.34
CA ALA A 306 -18.81 -74.47 7.52
C ALA A 306 -18.82 -72.92 7.47
N TRP A 307 -18.60 -72.41 6.24
CA TRP A 307 -18.86 -71.07 5.69
C TRP A 307 -18.02 -69.88 6.16
#